data_AF-A0A0F2JK88-F1
#
_entry.id   AF-A0A0F2JK88-F1
#
_cell.length_a   1.000
_cell.length_b   1.000
_cell.length_c   1.000
_cell.angle_alpha   90.00
_cell.angle_beta   90.00
_cell.angle_gamma   90.00
#
_symmetry.space_group_name_H-M   'P 1'
#
loop_
_entity.id
_entity.type
_entity.pdbx_description
1 polymer ?
#
loop_
_entity_poly.entity_id
_entity_poly.type
_entity_poly.pdbx_seq_one_letter_code
_entity_poly.pdbx_strand_id
1 'polypeptide(L)' 'MSEIEELIKRIEELRLNMIKAKEGRSYTDPEVVAASQALDEVLDKYQEMLMKKSKKD' A
#
# COMPACT_ATOMS: atom_id res chain seq x y z
N MET A 1 -16.43 -2.42 10.26
CA MET A 1 -15.06 -2.87 9.95
C MET A 1 -14.11 -2.01 10.75
N SER A 2 -13.00 -2.57 11.20
CA SER A 2 -11.99 -1.77 11.89
C SER A 2 -11.22 -0.90 10.89
N GLU A 3 -10.68 0.22 11.33
CA GLU A 3 -9.82 1.09 10.50
C GLU A 3 -8.64 0.31 9.89
N ILE A 4 -8.13 -0.70 10.60
CA ILE A 4 -7.10 -1.62 10.08
C ILE A 4 -7.62 -2.49 8.94
N GLU A 5 -8.85 -3.01 9.02
CA GLU A 5 -9.42 -3.83 7.95
C GLU A 5 -9.62 -3.01 6.67
N GLU A 6 -10.01 -1.75 6.79
CA GLU A 6 -10.14 -0.83 5.64
C GLU A 6 -8.78 -0.53 5.01
N LEU A 7 -7.74 -0.33 5.82
CA LEU A 7 -6.36 -0.19 5.36
C LEU A 7 -5.87 -1.43 4.62
N ILE A 8 -6.12 -2.63 5.17
CA ILE A 8 -5.74 -3.90 4.51
C ILE A 8 -6.44 -4.03 3.15
N LYS A 9 -7.73 -3.70 3.05
CA LYS A 9 -8.45 -3.70 1.76
C LYS A 9 -7.80 -2.74 0.77
N ARG A 10 -7.44 -1.53 1.21
CA ARG A 10 -6.82 -0.54 0.35
C ARG A 10 -5.42 -0.98 -0.13
N ILE A 11 -4.66 -1.66 0.72
CA ILE A 11 -3.36 -2.25 0.35
C ILE A 11 -3.54 -3.27 -0.77
N GLU A 12 -4.51 -4.18 -0.65
CA GLU A 12 -4.75 -5.19 -1.69
C GLU A 12 -5.23 -4.59 -3.01
N GLU A 13 -6.09 -3.56 -2.98
CA GLU A 13 -6.48 -2.82 -4.18
C GLU A 13 -5.26 -2.19 -4.89
N LEU A 14 -4.40 -1.51 -4.15
CA LEU A 14 -3.22 -0.84 -4.69
C LEU A 14 -2.16 -1.85 -5.18
N ARG A 15 -2.02 -2.98 -4.49
CA ARG A 15 -1.14 -4.08 -4.93
C ARG A 15 -1.60 -4.66 -6.26
N LEU A 16 -2.90 -4.88 -6.45
CA LEU A 16 -3.45 -5.32 -7.74
C LEU A 16 -3.24 -4.26 -8.83
N ASN A 17 -3.41 -2.98 -8.51
CA ASN A 17 -3.15 -1.89 -9.45
C ASN A 17 -1.68 -1.81 -9.84
N MET A 18 -0.75 -2.02 -8.91
CA MET A 18 0.68 -2.08 -9.21
C MET A 18 1.01 -3.22 -10.16
N ILE A 19 0.49 -4.43 -9.91
CA ILE A 19 0.70 -5.60 -10.78
C ILE A 19 0.24 -5.28 -12.21
N LYS A 20 -0.96 -4.71 -12.36
CA LYS A 20 -1.49 -4.29 -13.66
C LYS A 20 -0.65 -3.18 -14.30
N ALA A 21 -0.25 -2.18 -13.52
CA ALA A 21 0.56 -1.08 -14.01
C ALA A 21 1.94 -1.55 -14.51
N LYS A 22 2.51 -2.57 -13.86
CA LYS A 22 3.82 -3.13 -14.20
C LYS A 22 3.80 -4.06 -15.40
N GLU A 23 2.63 -4.57 -15.80
CA GLU A 23 2.48 -5.53 -16.90
C GLU A 23 2.96 -4.91 -18.22
N GLY A 24 4.01 -5.49 -18.82
CA GLY A 24 4.62 -4.98 -20.05
C GLY A 24 5.40 -3.66 -19.93
N ARG A 25 5.55 -3.08 -18.72
CA ARG A 25 6.27 -1.81 -18.49
C ARG A 25 7.56 -2.00 -17.70
N SER A 26 8.48 -1.03 -17.76
CA SER A 26 9.67 -0.99 -16.89
C SER A 26 9.30 -0.63 -15.45
N TYR A 27 10.13 -1.00 -14.46
CA TYR A 27 9.97 -0.50 -13.08
C TYR A 27 10.22 1.02 -12.97
N THR A 28 10.97 1.59 -13.90
CA THR A 28 11.23 3.04 -13.98
C THR A 28 10.17 3.79 -14.77
N ASP A 29 9.15 3.09 -15.29
CA ASP A 29 8.04 3.73 -15.96
C ASP A 29 7.29 4.66 -14.98
N PRO A 30 7.00 5.92 -15.33
CA PRO A 30 6.36 6.87 -14.41
C PRO A 30 5.04 6.37 -13.82
N GLU A 31 4.24 5.60 -14.57
CA GLU A 31 2.98 5.04 -14.08
C GLU A 31 3.21 3.94 -13.03
N VAL A 32 4.26 3.13 -13.23
CA VAL A 32 4.67 2.09 -12.28
C VAL A 32 5.23 2.70 -11.01
N VAL A 33 6.06 3.76 -11.14
CA VAL A 33 6.61 4.50 -9.99
C VAL A 33 5.49 5.14 -9.18
N ALA A 34 4.53 5.81 -9.84
CA ALA A 34 3.40 6.42 -9.15
C ALA A 34 2.52 5.38 -8.42
N ALA A 35 2.26 4.22 -9.05
CA ALA A 35 1.53 3.14 -8.42
C ALA A 35 2.28 2.55 -7.20
N SER A 36 3.61 2.45 -7.29
CA SER A 36 4.45 2.02 -6.18
C SER A 36 4.41 3.01 -5.00
N GLN A 37 4.53 4.30 -5.28
CA GLN A 37 4.49 5.34 -4.24
C GLN A 37 3.14 5.37 -3.51
N ALA A 38 2.03 5.24 -4.25
CA ALA A 38 0.71 5.17 -3.65
C ALA A 38 0.53 3.95 -2.73
N LEU A 39 1.11 2.80 -3.09
CA LEU A 39 1.10 1.60 -2.25
C LEU A 39 1.93 1.82 -0.97
N ASP A 40 3.13 2.39 -1.10
CA ASP A 40 4.02 2.68 0.03
C ASP A 40 3.35 3.59 1.07
N GLU A 41 2.69 4.67 0.65
CA GLU A 41 1.99 5.59 1.58
C GLU A 41 0.96 4.89 2.47
N VAL A 42 0.29 3.86 1.94
CA VAL A 42 -0.74 3.11 2.67
C VAL A 42 -0.08 2.05 3.57
N LEU A 43 1.01 1.44 3.13
CA LEU A 43 1.81 0.52 3.95
C LEU A 43 2.44 1.23 5.16
N ASP A 44 2.94 2.45 4.97
CA ASP A 44 3.49 3.27 6.06
C ASP A 44 2.43 3.57 7.12
N LYS A 45 1.21 3.96 6.71
CA LYS A 45 0.09 4.18 7.63
C LYS A 45 -0.28 2.91 8.39
N TYR A 46 -0.32 1.76 7.71
CA TYR A 46 -0.59 0.48 8.35
C TYR A 46 0.49 0.16 9.40
N GLN A 47 1.76 0.35 9.07
CA GLN A 47 2.87 0.13 9.97
C GLN A 47 2.81 1.05 11.20
N GLU A 48 2.53 2.34 11.02
CA GLU A 48 2.33 3.27 12.13
C GLU A 48 1.22 2.82 13.09
N MET A 49 0.11 2.32 12.56
CA MET A 49 -0.99 1.82 13.38
C MET A 49 -0.59 0.58 14.18
N LEU A 50 0.16 -0.33 13.60
CA LEU A 50 0.70 -1.49 14.31
C LEU A 50 1.67 -1.07 15.43
N MET A 51 2.53 -0.08 15.16
CA MET A 51 3.43 0.48 16.18
C MET A 51 2.67 1.18 17.31
N LYS A 52 1.58 1.90 17.00
CA LYS A 52 0.74 2.56 18.02
C LYS A 52 -0.01 1.55 18.89
N LYS A 53 -0.44 0.42 18.31
CA LYS A 53 -1.08 -0.67 19.06
C LYS A 53 -0.09 -1.39 19.98
N SER A 54 1.09 -1.74 19.49
CA SER A 54 2.12 -2.44 20.27
C SER A 54 2.75 -1.61 21.41
N LYS A 55 2.71 -0.28 21.34
CA LYS A 55 3.14 0.61 22.45
C LYS A 55 2.09 0.79 23.54
N LYS A 56 0.87 0.27 23.35
CA LYS A 56 -0.26 0.44 24.26
C LYS A 56 -0.44 -0.77 25.21
N ASP A 57 0.42 -1.77 25.08
CA ASP A 57 0.51 -2.97 25.91
C ASP A 57 1.68 -2.89 26.89
#